data_AF-A0AAV7DF03-F1
#
_entry.id   AF-A0AAV7DF03-F1
#
_cell.length_a   1.000
_cell.length_b   1.000
_cell.length_c   1.000
_cell.angle_alpha   90.00
_cell.angle_beta   90.00
_cell.angle_gamma   90.00
#
_symmetry.space_group_name_H-M   'P 1'
#
loop_
_entity.id
_entity.type
_entity.pdbx_description
1 polymer ?
#
loop_
_entity_poly.entity_id
_entity_poly.type
_entity_poly.pdbx_seq_one_letter_code
_entity_poly.pdbx_strand_id
1 'polypeptide(L)'
;MVVEQLVKQLKRADNHERVEIIIEVLQMLAENEPLKIQLVDACAQETLCDILQRLQDSSQTEDMCTMKSSSDLIVSLLLGGKHIILKMRGTIQDIYCIGK
;
A
#
# COMPACT_ATOMS: atom_id res chain seq x y z
N MET A 1 4.32 3.66 18.25
CA MET A 1 5.31 2.76 17.61
C MET A 1 5.90 3.42 16.36
N VAL A 2 7.10 3.02 15.91
CA VAL A 2 7.78 3.60 14.73
C VAL A 2 6.94 3.43 13.45
N VAL A 3 6.23 2.31 13.32
CA VAL A 3 5.35 2.01 12.18
C VAL A 3 4.21 3.01 12.03
N GLU A 4 3.50 3.34 13.12
CA GLU A 4 2.41 4.32 13.08
C GLU A 4 2.89 5.69 12.61
N GLN A 5 4.11 6.08 12.99
CA GLN A 5 4.70 7.34 12.51
C GLN A 5 4.98 7.26 11.01
N LEU A 6 5.50 6.14 10.51
CA LEU A 6 5.73 5.95 9.08
C LEU A 6 4.42 6.01 8.27
N VAL A 7 3.34 5.39 8.75
CA VAL A 7 2.00 5.48 8.13
C VAL A 7 1.49 6.93 8.13
N LYS A 8 1.68 7.68 9.23
CA LYS A 8 1.36 9.11 9.28
C LYS A 8 2.17 9.93 8.28
N GLN A 9 3.45 9.60 8.07
CA GLN A 9 4.28 10.26 7.06
C GLN A 9 3.78 9.95 5.65
N LEU A 10 3.41 8.70 5.36
CA LEU A 10 2.83 8.31 4.08
C LEU A 10 1.56 9.12 3.77
N LYS A 11 0.67 9.24 4.75
CA LYS A 11 -0.58 10.02 4.61
C LYS A 11 -0.35 11.50 4.31
N ARG A 12 0.77 12.06 4.79
CA ARG A 12 1.15 13.47 4.59
C ARG A 12 2.08 13.69 3.40
N ALA A 13 2.52 12.63 2.73
CA ALA A 13 3.40 12.74 1.57
C ALA A 13 2.59 13.18 0.35
N ASP A 14 2.99 14.30 -0.24
CA ASP A 14 2.42 14.93 -1.44
C ASP A 14 3.32 14.78 -2.67
N ASN A 15 4.64 14.64 -2.47
CA ASN A 15 5.61 14.32 -3.51
C ASN A 15 5.66 12.79 -3.78
N HIS A 16 5.61 12.42 -5.07
CA HIS A 16 5.80 11.06 -5.58
C HIS A 16 7.06 10.38 -5.04
N GLU A 17 8.23 11.03 -5.14
CA GLU A 17 9.52 10.48 -4.67
C GLU A 17 9.45 10.09 -3.19
N ARG A 18 8.79 10.95 -2.39
CA ARG A 18 8.63 10.71 -0.96
C ARG A 18 7.66 9.56 -0.68
N VAL A 19 6.59 9.45 -1.44
CA VAL A 19 5.65 8.32 -1.37
C VAL A 19 6.38 7.02 -1.71
N GLU A 20 7.15 7.01 -2.80
CA GLU A 20 7.92 5.85 -3.25
C GLU A 20 8.89 5.36 -2.18
N ILE A 21 9.75 6.24 -1.65
CA ILE A 21 10.70 5.91 -0.57
C ILE A 21 9.97 5.32 0.64
N ILE A 22 8.85 5.91 1.05
CA ILE A 22 8.10 5.40 2.21
C ILE A 22 7.52 4.02 1.91
N ILE A 23 7.03 3.77 0.69
CA ILE A 23 6.50 2.47 0.30
C ILE A 23 7.57 1.40 0.25
N GLU A 24 8.77 1.70 -0.27
CA GLU A 24 9.91 0.77 -0.22
C GLU A 24 10.26 0.40 1.22
N VAL A 25 10.30 1.39 2.12
CA VAL A 25 10.53 1.12 3.55
C VAL A 25 9.42 0.26 4.14
N LEU A 26 8.16 0.54 3.82
CA LEU A 26 7.03 -0.27 4.29
C LEU A 26 7.09 -1.72 3.75
N GLN A 27 7.55 -1.92 2.51
CA GLN A 27 7.77 -3.25 1.93
C GLN A 27 8.85 -4.02 2.71
N MET A 28 10.01 -3.40 2.97
CA MET A 28 11.07 -4.01 3.79
C MET A 28 10.60 -4.36 5.20
N LEU A 29 9.79 -3.48 5.82
CA LEU A 29 9.20 -3.76 7.13
C LEU A 29 8.19 -4.91 7.06
N ALA A 30 7.42 -5.00 5.98
CA ALA A 30 6.48 -6.09 5.77
C ALA A 30 7.15 -7.45 5.51
N GLU A 31 8.46 -7.52 5.22
CA GLU A 31 9.17 -8.81 5.22
C GLU A 31 9.30 -9.42 6.62
N ASN A 32 9.19 -8.59 7.67
CA ASN A 32 9.30 -9.01 9.05
C ASN A 32 7.92 -9.22 9.67
N GLU A 33 7.55 -10.47 9.98
CA GLU A 33 6.23 -10.82 10.53
C GLU A 33 5.77 -9.96 11.74
N PRO A 34 6.61 -9.66 12.75
CA PRO A 34 6.18 -8.83 13.87
C PRO A 34 5.92 -7.36 13.49
N LEU A 35 6.60 -6.85 12.46
CA LEU A 35 6.42 -5.49 11.96
C LEU A 35 5.22 -5.43 11.00
N LYS A 36 4.99 -6.50 10.23
CA LYS A 36 3.81 -6.69 9.40
C LYS A 36 2.52 -6.61 10.23
N ILE A 37 2.48 -7.27 11.39
CA ILE A 37 1.34 -7.16 12.31
C ILE A 37 1.14 -5.71 12.76
N GLN A 38 2.22 -4.99 13.12
CA GLN A 38 2.14 -3.58 13.50
C GLN A 38 1.66 -2.68 12.35
N LEU A 39 1.99 -3.01 11.10
CA LEU A 39 1.52 -2.31 9.91
C LEU A 39 0.01 -2.49 9.71
N VAL A 40 -0.48 -3.71 9.93
CA VAL A 40 -1.91 -4.02 9.90
C VAL A 40 -2.64 -3.28 11.04
N ASP A 41 -2.09 -3.32 12.26
CA ASP A 41 -2.67 -2.64 13.42
C ASP A 41 -2.69 -1.12 13.26
N ALA A 42 -1.70 -0.56 12.55
CA ALA A 42 -1.63 0.86 12.21
C ALA A 42 -2.52 1.26 11.01
N CYS A 43 -3.35 0.36 10.49
CA CYS A 43 -4.18 0.57 9.30
C CYS A 43 -3.39 1.07 8.08
N ALA A 44 -2.17 0.55 7.86
CA ALA A 44 -1.34 0.95 6.73
C ALA A 44 -2.02 0.73 5.37
N GLN A 45 -2.89 -0.30 5.27
CA GLN A 45 -3.64 -0.62 4.05
C GLN A 45 -4.61 0.50 3.66
N GLU A 46 -5.31 1.10 4.63
CA GLU A 46 -6.24 2.21 4.36
C GLU A 46 -5.47 3.40 3.79
N THR A 47 -4.32 3.71 4.38
CA THR A 47 -3.46 4.80 3.89
C THR A 47 -2.93 4.48 2.49
N LEU A 48 -2.51 3.25 2.21
CA LEU A 48 -2.06 2.83 0.88
C LEU A 48 -3.20 2.87 -0.16
N CYS A 49 -4.44 2.58 0.23
CA CYS A 49 -5.61 2.77 -0.65
C CYS A 49 -5.82 4.26 -0.98
N ASP A 50 -5.70 5.17 -0.01
CA ASP A 50 -5.76 6.62 -0.25
C ASP A 50 -4.64 7.06 -1.21
N ILE A 51 -3.43 6.50 -1.09
CA ILE A 51 -2.33 6.75 -2.03
C ILE A 51 -2.71 6.27 -3.43
N LEU A 52 -3.20 5.03 -3.58
CA LEU A 52 -3.57 4.46 -4.86
C LEU A 52 -4.61 5.31 -5.60
N GLN A 53 -5.60 5.83 -4.88
CA GLN A 53 -6.59 6.74 -5.47
C GLN A 53 -5.93 8.02 -5.99
N ARG A 54 -5.05 8.64 -5.21
CA ARG A 54 -4.31 9.84 -5.64
C ARG A 54 -3.42 9.59 -6.85
N LEU A 55 -2.78 8.42 -6.91
CA LEU A 55 -1.92 8.03 -8.03
C LEU A 55 -2.74 7.67 -9.28
N GLN A 56 -3.93 7.07 -9.12
CA GLN A 56 -4.82 6.74 -10.23
C GLN A 56 -5.39 8.00 -10.91
N ASP A 57 -5.60 9.06 -10.15
CA ASP A 57 -6.01 10.37 -10.69
C ASP A 57 -4.85 11.10 -11.41
N SER A 58 -3.62 10.62 -11.27
CA SER A 58 -2.43 11.18 -11.91
C SER A 58 -2.15 10.53 -13.27
N SER A 59 -1.64 11.33 -14.21
CA SER A 59 -1.33 10.88 -15.57
C SER A 59 0.16 10.56 -15.78
N GLN A 60 0.98 10.47 -14.73
CA GLN A 60 2.41 10.20 -14.88
C GLN A 60 2.71 8.71 -14.92
N THR A 61 3.67 8.31 -15.75
CA THR A 61 4.09 6.92 -15.88
C THR A 61 4.84 6.40 -14.64
N GLU A 62 5.49 7.29 -13.90
CA GLU A 62 6.21 6.97 -12.65
C GLU A 62 5.23 6.54 -11.54
N ASP A 63 4.00 7.07 -11.55
CA ASP A 63 2.93 6.68 -10.64
C ASP A 63 2.50 5.22 -10.84
N MET A 64 2.64 4.69 -12.06
CA MET A 64 2.23 3.31 -12.37
C MET A 64 3.10 2.27 -11.66
N CYS A 65 4.40 2.56 -11.45
CA CYS A 65 5.30 1.69 -10.69
C CYS A 65 4.96 1.73 -9.19
N THR A 66 4.77 2.94 -8.65
CA THR A 66 4.39 3.14 -7.25
C THR A 66 3.01 2.55 -6.95
N MET A 67 2.06 2.64 -7.88
CA MET A 67 0.75 1.99 -7.78
C MET A 67 0.89 0.47 -7.65
N LYS A 68 1.69 -0.16 -8.52
CA LYS A 68 1.95 -1.59 -8.44
C LYS A 68 2.54 -1.97 -7.09
N SER A 69 3.62 -1.30 -6.68
CA SER A 69 4.28 -1.53 -5.40
C SER A 69 3.35 -1.36 -4.19
N SER A 70 2.47 -0.34 -4.24
CA SER A 70 1.43 -0.10 -3.22
C SER A 70 0.42 -1.24 -3.17
N SER A 71 -0.08 -1.68 -4.33
CA SER A 71 -1.06 -2.75 -4.43
C SER A 71 -0.50 -4.10 -3.97
N ASP A 72 0.73 -4.42 -4.34
CA ASP A 72 1.42 -5.65 -3.92
C ASP A 72 1.64 -5.65 -2.40
N LEU A 73 1.98 -4.49 -1.83
CA LEU A 73 2.11 -4.33 -0.38
C LEU A 73 0.76 -4.50 0.35
N ILE A 74 -0.33 -3.92 -0.16
CA ILE A 74 -1.68 -4.15 0.39
C ILE A 74 -2.00 -5.64 0.38
N VAL A 75 -1.79 -6.31 -0.75
CA VAL A 75 -1.98 -7.76 -0.87
C VAL A 75 -1.11 -8.50 0.16
N SER A 76 0.17 -8.15 0.30
CA SER A 76 1.07 -8.76 1.29
C SER A 76 0.59 -8.58 2.73
N LEU A 77 0.10 -7.39 3.10
CA LEU A 77 -0.46 -7.11 4.42
C LEU A 77 -1.77 -7.90 4.67
N LEU A 78 -2.61 -8.05 3.65
CA LEU A 78 -3.85 -8.83 3.72
C LEU A 78 -3.61 -10.35 3.74
N LEU A 79 -2.55 -10.83 3.07
CA LEU A 79 -2.16 -12.24 3.00
C LEU A 79 -1.35 -12.69 4.23
N GLY A 80 -0.49 -11.81 4.75
CA GLY A 80 0.32 -12.09 5.94
C GLY A 80 -0.50 -12.13 7.23
N GLY A 81 -1.64 -11.44 7.26
CA GLY A 81 -2.71 -11.76 8.19
C GLY A 81 -3.47 -12.97 7.68
N LYS A 82 -2.99 -14.18 7.97
CA LYS A 82 -3.76 -15.43 7.79
C LYS A 82 -5.16 -15.19 8.37
N HIS A 83 -6.17 -14.83 7.55
CA HIS A 83 -7.63 -14.93 7.78
C HIS A 83 -8.53 -14.00 6.93
N ILE A 84 -8.06 -13.00 6.15
CA ILE A 84 -8.97 -12.00 5.52
C ILE A 84 -9.05 -12.03 3.97
N ILE A 85 -8.70 -13.16 3.35
CA ILE A 85 -8.59 -13.31 1.88
C ILE A 85 -9.94 -13.23 1.14
N LEU A 86 -11.07 -13.39 1.81
CA LEU A 86 -12.36 -13.61 1.13
C LEU A 86 -13.13 -12.35 0.74
N LYS A 87 -12.72 -11.13 1.16
CA LYS A 87 -13.55 -9.93 0.94
C LYS A 87 -13.00 -8.89 -0.04
N MET A 88 -11.71 -8.91 -0.36
CA MET A 88 -11.09 -7.92 -1.27
C MET A 88 -10.78 -8.43 -2.69
N ARG A 89 -11.06 -9.72 -2.98
CA ARG A 89 -10.85 -10.29 -4.32
C ARG A 89 -11.75 -9.70 -5.41
N GLY A 90 -12.84 -9.01 -5.02
CA GLY A 90 -13.69 -8.29 -5.97
C GLY A 90 -13.05 -6.99 -6.47
N THR A 91 -12.50 -6.18 -5.57
CA THR A 91 -12.08 -4.81 -5.88
C THR A 91 -10.74 -4.72 -6.61
N ILE A 92 -9.82 -5.67 -6.39
CA ILE A 92 -8.51 -5.69 -7.08
C ILE A 92 -8.64 -6.21 -8.52
N GLN A 93 -9.61 -7.09 -8.80
CA GLN A 93 -9.85 -7.60 -10.15
C GLN A 93 -10.38 -6.51 -11.09
N ASP A 94 -11.16 -5.55 -10.56
CA ASP A 94 -11.63 -4.38 -11.33
C ASP A 94 -10.48 -3.44 -11.71
N ILE A 95 -9.48 -3.25 -10.85
CA ILE A 95 -8.28 -2.45 -11.18
C ILE A 95 -7.47 -3.12 -12.30
N TYR A 96 -7.35 -4.45 -12.29
CA TYR A 96 -6.62 -5.20 -13.33
C TYR A 96 -7.35 -5.27 -14.69
N CYS A 97 -8.66 -5.04 -14.74
CA CYS A 97 -9.46 -5.13 -15.97
C CYS A 97 -9.61 -3.81 -16.73
N ILE A 98 -9.20 -2.66 -16.18
CA ILE A 98 -9.23 -1.36 -16.88
C ILE A 98 -8.06 -1.23 -17.90
N GLY A 99 -7.12 -2.20 -17.92
CA GLY A 99 -5.99 -2.25 -18.84
C GLY A 99 -6.20 -3.02 -20.14
N LYS A 100 -7.43 -3.08 -20.70
CA LYS A 100 -7.69 -3.61 -22.05
C LYS A 100 -8.45 -2.64 -22.93
#